data_AF-A0A934MLX6-F1
#
_entry.id   AF-A0A934MLX6-F1
#
_cell.length_a   1.000
_cell.length_b   1.000
_cell.length_c   1.000
_cell.angle_alpha   90.00
_cell.angle_beta   90.00
_cell.angle_gamma   90.00
#
_symmetry.space_group_name_H-M   'P 1'
#
loop_
_entity.id
_entity.type
_entity.pdbx_description
1 polymer ?
#
loop_
_entity_poly.entity_id
_entity_poly.type
_entity_poly.pdbx_seq_one_letter_code
_entity_poly.pdbx_strand_id
1 'polypeptide(L)'
;MTGMPSKIAVLPILLIMSGGVVQAAPEDDYVALMTALEIDKACIALKYMEFTAVRGIAQRYLESTSQHVQSLDGRLSPADYDAWRVGLDEQARTAATAAGCTQAAMSHVLTAKAAASDQLYQGLLLAFHFDSLSDFDRIPLDGHKKQTAMGYEAYLRQLYGQSFDAFAQRQRDAVVQMIPVEDPGLSTWSWSPDAEQHAGTLWDLQIRAAAAMSAVQFEVTAEANGYFVRPYFVTEVMVVPSLVRPEIEGSLPIIRGPSYQLIKDGDELVELYSVAAMLPDRRIGLLFYGDTATKHMQSPTVRLYVPQQPYPDGTSGITAFNNASFRDNALVFEGNWASDGCMGAPCYDFPVEATDALVADPAGTYAELFVSFTPNDQPPPFDETGRERFDSQWMLWWADSVGAQR
;
A
#
# COMPACT_ATOMS: atom_id res chain seq x y z
N MET A 1 -77.84 25.27 4.25
CA MET A 1 -76.58 26.03 4.34
C MET A 1 -75.68 25.29 5.32
N THR A 2 -74.96 24.30 4.80
CA THR A 2 -74.25 23.28 5.58
C THR A 2 -73.01 22.89 4.79
N GLY A 3 -71.85 22.91 5.41
CA GLY A 3 -70.63 22.39 4.79
C GLY A 3 -69.34 22.81 5.50
N MET A 4 -69.00 22.13 6.59
CA MET A 4 -67.60 21.88 6.94
C MET A 4 -66.93 21.06 5.82
N PRO A 5 -65.62 21.26 5.59
CA PRO A 5 -64.73 20.13 5.36
C PRO A 5 -63.55 20.23 6.33
N SER A 6 -63.45 19.34 7.31
CA SER A 6 -62.89 17.99 7.23
C SER A 6 -61.36 18.00 7.09
N LYS A 7 -60.71 17.69 8.22
CA LYS A 7 -59.28 17.42 8.35
C LYS A 7 -58.94 16.16 7.54
N ILE A 8 -58.10 16.27 6.53
CA ILE A 8 -57.43 15.11 5.92
C ILE A 8 -56.06 15.02 6.59
N ALA A 9 -55.91 14.02 7.44
CA ALA A 9 -54.64 13.58 7.96
C ALA A 9 -53.80 13.01 6.80
N VAL A 10 -52.65 13.61 6.56
CA VAL A 10 -51.61 13.02 5.71
C VAL A 10 -50.94 11.93 6.54
N LEU A 11 -51.30 10.68 6.29
CA LEU A 11 -50.54 9.53 6.78
C LEU A 11 -49.12 9.56 6.18
N PRO A 12 -48.05 9.46 6.99
CA PRO A 12 -46.75 9.12 6.47
C PRO A 12 -46.79 7.66 6.04
N ILE A 13 -46.59 7.42 4.74
CA ILE A 13 -46.30 6.08 4.22
C ILE A 13 -44.91 5.71 4.75
N LEU A 14 -44.89 5.01 5.90
CA LEU A 14 -43.73 4.22 6.31
C LEU A 14 -43.60 3.06 5.32
N LEU A 15 -42.77 3.26 4.30
CA LEU A 15 -42.19 2.17 3.52
C LEU A 15 -41.06 1.56 4.37
N ILE A 16 -41.43 0.68 5.29
CA ILE A 16 -40.50 -0.29 5.86
C ILE A 16 -40.27 -1.33 4.77
N MET A 17 -39.37 -1.02 3.83
CA MET A 17 -38.75 -2.04 3.00
C MET A 17 -37.78 -2.80 3.92
N SER A 18 -38.27 -3.86 4.54
CA SER A 18 -37.43 -4.96 5.03
C SER A 18 -36.82 -5.65 3.81
N GLY A 19 -35.84 -4.99 3.18
CA GLY A 19 -34.95 -5.61 2.22
C GLY A 19 -34.02 -6.51 3.01
N GLY A 20 -34.21 -7.82 2.88
CA GLY A 20 -33.08 -8.71 3.07
C GLY A 20 -31.98 -8.19 2.15
N VAL A 21 -30.84 -7.83 2.73
CA VAL A 21 -29.65 -7.47 1.96
C VAL A 21 -29.31 -8.74 1.18
N VAL A 22 -29.74 -8.81 -0.09
CA VAL A 22 -29.11 -9.73 -1.03
C VAL A 22 -27.70 -9.19 -1.11
N GLN A 23 -26.79 -9.85 -0.39
CA GLN A 23 -25.37 -9.60 -0.51
C GLN A 23 -25.08 -9.79 -2.01
N ALA A 24 -24.56 -8.75 -2.66
CA ALA A 24 -24.23 -8.80 -4.08
C ALA A 24 -23.30 -9.99 -4.32
N ALA A 25 -23.39 -10.60 -5.52
CA ALA A 25 -22.48 -11.67 -5.85
C ALA A 25 -21.05 -11.10 -5.84
N PRO A 26 -20.03 -11.83 -5.33
CA PRO A 26 -18.66 -11.32 -5.30
C PRO A 26 -18.14 -10.88 -6.67
N GLU A 27 -18.64 -11.49 -7.75
CA GLU A 27 -18.36 -11.06 -9.13
C GLU A 27 -18.88 -9.64 -9.43
N ASP A 28 -20.07 -9.28 -8.95
CA ASP A 28 -20.65 -7.96 -9.17
C ASP A 28 -19.86 -6.88 -8.42
N ASP A 29 -19.45 -7.18 -7.18
CA ASP A 29 -18.61 -6.28 -6.38
C ASP A 29 -17.21 -6.13 -7.00
N TYR A 30 -16.63 -7.21 -7.52
CA TYR A 30 -15.38 -7.15 -8.29
C TYR A 30 -15.52 -6.22 -9.50
N VAL A 31 -16.54 -6.43 -10.33
CA VAL A 31 -16.78 -5.61 -11.54
C VAL A 31 -17.02 -4.16 -11.17
N ALA A 32 -17.79 -3.88 -10.10
CA ALA A 32 -18.06 -2.52 -9.65
C ALA A 32 -16.79 -1.76 -9.26
N LEU A 33 -15.89 -2.40 -8.50
CA LEU A 33 -14.63 -1.79 -8.08
C LEU A 33 -13.64 -1.67 -9.23
N MET A 34 -13.53 -2.69 -10.09
CA MET A 34 -12.68 -2.61 -11.29
C MET A 34 -13.16 -1.53 -12.25
N THR A 35 -14.48 -1.33 -12.38
CA THR A 35 -15.04 -0.22 -13.18
C THR A 35 -14.54 1.13 -12.67
N ALA A 36 -14.52 1.33 -11.35
CA ALA A 36 -14.03 2.57 -10.75
C ALA A 36 -12.51 2.76 -10.98
N LEU A 37 -11.73 1.68 -10.94
CA LEU A 37 -10.29 1.73 -11.25
C LEU A 37 -10.04 2.08 -12.72
N GLU A 38 -10.80 1.52 -13.66
CA GLU A 38 -10.71 1.86 -15.09
C GLU A 38 -11.11 3.32 -15.35
N ILE A 39 -12.14 3.83 -14.65
CA ILE A 39 -12.49 5.26 -14.67
C ILE A 39 -11.33 6.11 -14.13
N ASP A 40 -10.71 5.69 -13.02
CA ASP A 40 -9.58 6.41 -12.40
C ASP A 40 -8.40 6.58 -13.36
N LYS A 41 -8.11 5.56 -14.20
CA LYS A 41 -7.04 5.66 -15.23
C LYS A 41 -7.20 6.85 -16.16
N ALA A 42 -8.45 7.18 -16.52
CA ALA A 42 -8.76 8.27 -17.43
C ALA A 42 -9.05 9.60 -16.71
N CYS A 43 -9.63 9.54 -15.52
CA CYS A 43 -10.25 10.71 -14.87
C CYS A 43 -9.52 11.18 -13.61
N ILE A 44 -8.59 10.39 -13.07
CA ILE A 44 -7.77 10.74 -11.90
C ILE A 44 -8.68 11.14 -10.72
N ALA A 45 -9.58 10.24 -10.35
CA ALA A 45 -10.65 10.49 -9.39
C ALA A 45 -10.33 10.00 -7.96
N LEU A 46 -9.38 9.07 -7.84
CA LEU A 46 -8.90 8.50 -6.59
C LEU A 46 -7.54 9.07 -6.20
N LYS A 47 -7.29 9.14 -4.89
CA LYS A 47 -5.92 9.24 -4.36
C LYS A 47 -5.23 7.89 -4.52
N TYR A 48 -3.90 7.84 -4.61
CA TYR A 48 -3.21 6.57 -4.88
C TYR A 48 -3.40 5.54 -3.76
N MET A 49 -3.43 5.99 -2.50
CA MET A 49 -3.79 5.09 -1.38
C MET A 49 -5.21 4.49 -1.52
N GLU A 50 -6.17 5.25 -2.07
CA GLU A 50 -7.54 4.76 -2.32
C GLU A 50 -7.54 3.76 -3.48
N PHE A 51 -6.85 4.08 -4.59
CA PHE A 51 -6.65 3.18 -5.72
C PHE A 51 -6.09 1.83 -5.26
N THR A 52 -5.04 1.85 -4.43
CA THR A 52 -4.39 0.65 -3.91
C THR A 52 -5.32 -0.17 -3.00
N ALA A 53 -6.06 0.50 -2.11
CA ALA A 53 -7.05 -0.16 -1.26
C ALA A 53 -8.16 -0.81 -2.10
N VAL A 54 -8.73 -0.10 -3.06
CA VAL A 54 -9.78 -0.60 -3.96
C VAL A 54 -9.29 -1.81 -4.75
N ARG A 55 -8.08 -1.76 -5.31
CA ARG A 55 -7.49 -2.91 -6.03
C ARG A 55 -7.37 -4.14 -5.13
N GLY A 56 -6.94 -3.96 -3.88
CA GLY A 56 -6.86 -5.04 -2.90
C GLY A 56 -8.24 -5.59 -2.50
N ILE A 57 -9.26 -4.73 -2.37
CA ILE A 57 -10.63 -5.15 -2.07
C ILE A 57 -11.22 -5.95 -3.25
N ALA A 58 -11.07 -5.45 -4.48
CA ALA A 58 -11.50 -6.14 -5.69
C ALA A 58 -10.88 -7.54 -5.76
N GLN A 59 -9.56 -7.66 -5.56
CA GLN A 59 -8.89 -8.95 -5.55
C GLN A 59 -9.47 -9.92 -4.52
N ARG A 60 -9.81 -9.47 -3.30
CA ARG A 60 -10.46 -10.33 -2.30
C ARG A 60 -11.86 -10.80 -2.72
N TYR A 61 -12.62 -9.96 -3.41
CA TYR A 61 -13.89 -10.39 -4.00
C TYR A 61 -13.68 -11.48 -5.05
N LEU A 62 -12.68 -11.30 -5.94
CA LEU A 62 -12.30 -12.32 -6.92
C LEU A 62 -11.91 -13.64 -6.25
N GLU A 63 -11.10 -13.58 -5.19
CA GLU A 63 -10.65 -14.76 -4.42
C GLU A 63 -11.80 -15.49 -3.71
N SER A 64 -12.87 -14.77 -3.37
CA SER A 64 -14.07 -15.34 -2.74
C SER A 64 -15.05 -16.01 -3.71
N THR A 65 -14.80 -15.93 -5.02
CA THR A 65 -15.66 -16.55 -6.03
C THR A 65 -15.51 -18.08 -6.09
N SER A 66 -16.56 -18.76 -6.54
CA SER A 66 -16.52 -20.21 -6.70
C SER A 66 -15.51 -20.68 -7.76
N GLN A 67 -15.25 -19.84 -8.77
CA GLN A 67 -14.35 -20.08 -9.88
C GLN A 67 -12.90 -20.02 -9.41
N HIS A 68 -12.57 -19.08 -8.52
CA HIS A 68 -11.25 -19.03 -7.89
C HIS A 68 -11.00 -20.28 -7.04
N VAL A 69 -11.96 -20.67 -6.19
CA VAL A 69 -11.84 -21.89 -5.38
C VAL A 69 -11.67 -23.15 -6.26
N GLN A 70 -12.43 -23.26 -7.35
CA GLN A 70 -12.30 -24.36 -8.31
C GLN A 70 -10.97 -24.34 -9.07
N SER A 71 -10.37 -23.17 -9.30
CA SER A 71 -9.04 -23.07 -9.91
C SER A 71 -7.97 -23.57 -8.94
N LEU A 72 -8.04 -23.15 -7.67
CA LEU A 72 -7.09 -23.56 -6.63
C LEU A 72 -7.09 -25.07 -6.39
N ASP A 73 -8.25 -25.73 -6.45
CA ASP A 73 -8.36 -27.18 -6.26
C ASP A 73 -8.28 -28.00 -7.58
N GLY A 74 -8.01 -27.33 -8.71
CA GLY A 74 -7.76 -27.95 -10.01
C GLY A 74 -9.01 -28.42 -10.75
N ARG A 75 -10.22 -28.12 -10.27
CA ARG A 75 -11.49 -28.40 -10.97
C ARG A 75 -11.72 -27.47 -12.17
N LEU A 76 -11.12 -26.29 -12.16
CA LEU A 76 -11.10 -25.34 -13.27
C LEU A 76 -9.68 -25.22 -13.82
N SER A 77 -9.51 -25.38 -15.13
CA SER A 77 -8.18 -25.24 -15.73
C SER A 77 -7.68 -23.80 -15.60
N PRO A 78 -6.35 -23.55 -15.54
CA PRO A 78 -5.82 -22.19 -15.52
C PRO A 78 -6.30 -21.33 -16.69
N ALA A 79 -6.40 -21.92 -17.89
CA ALA A 79 -6.87 -21.21 -19.07
C ALA A 79 -8.35 -20.82 -18.99
N ASP A 80 -9.20 -21.69 -18.43
CA ASP A 80 -10.62 -21.38 -18.23
C ASP A 80 -10.83 -20.33 -17.14
N TYR A 81 -10.03 -20.39 -16.06
CA TYR A 81 -10.03 -19.37 -15.01
C TYR A 81 -9.60 -17.99 -15.56
N ASP A 82 -8.52 -17.94 -16.33
CA ASP A 82 -8.04 -16.71 -16.96
C ASP A 82 -9.07 -16.14 -17.95
N ALA A 83 -9.70 -16.98 -18.78
CA ALA A 83 -10.74 -16.55 -19.71
C ALA A 83 -11.97 -15.96 -18.97
N TRP A 84 -12.38 -16.59 -17.87
CA TRP A 84 -13.47 -16.09 -17.03
C TRP A 84 -13.10 -14.74 -16.38
N ARG A 85 -11.91 -14.63 -15.80
CA ARG A 85 -11.40 -13.38 -15.20
C ARG A 85 -11.34 -12.24 -16.21
N VAL A 86 -10.80 -12.50 -17.41
CA VAL A 86 -10.76 -11.54 -18.52
C VAL A 86 -12.17 -11.08 -18.91
N GLY A 87 -13.16 -11.97 -18.83
CA GLY A 87 -14.57 -11.63 -19.06
C GLY A 87 -15.13 -10.63 -18.04
N LEU A 88 -14.73 -10.72 -16.76
CA LEU A 88 -15.09 -9.73 -15.74
C LEU A 88 -14.37 -8.39 -15.96
N ASP A 89 -13.07 -8.43 -16.28
CA ASP A 89 -12.29 -7.24 -16.58
C ASP A 89 -12.85 -6.47 -17.79
N GLU A 90 -13.32 -7.18 -18.82
CA GLU A 90 -13.95 -6.58 -20.00
C GLU A 90 -15.31 -5.94 -19.68
N GLN A 91 -16.10 -6.52 -18.79
CA GLN A 91 -17.34 -5.91 -18.31
C GLN A 91 -17.04 -4.59 -17.59
N ALA A 92 -16.02 -4.57 -16.73
CA ALA A 92 -15.58 -3.37 -16.03
C ALA A 92 -15.10 -2.27 -17.00
N ARG A 93 -14.26 -2.63 -18.00
CA ARG A 93 -13.80 -1.69 -19.05
C ARG A 93 -14.96 -1.13 -19.87
N THR A 94 -15.93 -1.97 -20.23
CA THR A 94 -17.12 -1.55 -20.99
C THR A 94 -17.94 -0.55 -20.18
N ALA A 95 -18.20 -0.84 -18.90
CA ALA A 95 -18.93 0.05 -18.01
C ALA A 95 -18.19 1.39 -17.79
N ALA A 96 -16.87 1.34 -17.60
CA ALA A 96 -16.03 2.53 -17.44
C ALA A 96 -16.03 3.41 -18.70
N THR A 97 -15.91 2.80 -19.87
CA THR A 97 -15.97 3.50 -21.17
C THR A 97 -17.33 4.18 -21.37
N ALA A 98 -18.42 3.49 -21.00
CA ALA A 98 -19.77 4.07 -21.09
C ALA A 98 -19.98 5.24 -20.13
N ALA A 99 -19.40 5.19 -18.94
CA ALA A 99 -19.47 6.27 -17.96
C ALA A 99 -18.62 7.50 -18.38
N GLY A 100 -17.39 7.25 -18.86
CA GLY A 100 -16.40 8.28 -19.17
C GLY A 100 -16.10 9.21 -17.99
N CYS A 101 -15.37 10.32 -18.21
CA CYS A 101 -15.14 11.34 -17.18
C CYS A 101 -16.34 12.30 -17.04
N THR A 102 -17.52 11.73 -16.75
CA THR A 102 -18.79 12.47 -16.64
C THR A 102 -19.44 12.30 -15.27
N GLN A 103 -20.62 12.88 -15.06
CA GLN A 103 -21.41 12.66 -13.85
C GLN A 103 -21.75 11.19 -13.62
N ALA A 104 -21.86 10.37 -14.68
CA ALA A 104 -22.11 8.93 -14.56
C ALA A 104 -20.95 8.19 -13.88
N ALA A 105 -19.70 8.66 -14.02
CA ALA A 105 -18.56 8.08 -13.32
C ALA A 105 -18.61 8.33 -11.80
N MET A 106 -19.29 9.37 -11.34
CA MET A 106 -19.29 9.75 -9.92
C MET A 106 -19.86 8.66 -9.03
N SER A 107 -20.89 7.92 -9.47
CA SER A 107 -21.44 6.81 -8.67
C SER A 107 -20.41 5.70 -8.46
N HIS A 108 -19.70 5.29 -9.52
CA HIS A 108 -18.65 4.28 -9.44
C HIS A 108 -17.50 4.72 -8.54
N VAL A 109 -17.03 5.96 -8.72
CA VAL A 109 -15.94 6.54 -7.91
C VAL A 109 -16.34 6.66 -6.44
N LEU A 110 -17.56 7.09 -6.13
CA LEU A 110 -18.02 7.22 -4.74
C LEU A 110 -18.13 5.86 -4.05
N THR A 111 -18.59 4.82 -4.74
CA THR A 111 -18.58 3.45 -4.21
C THR A 111 -17.16 3.00 -3.87
N ALA A 112 -16.21 3.21 -4.78
CA ALA A 112 -14.81 2.86 -4.56
C ALA A 112 -14.18 3.67 -3.42
N LYS A 113 -14.45 4.98 -3.35
CA LYS A 113 -13.99 5.84 -2.24
C LYS A 113 -14.54 5.40 -0.90
N ALA A 114 -15.81 5.00 -0.84
CA ALA A 114 -16.41 4.49 0.40
C ALA A 114 -15.71 3.20 0.85
N ALA A 115 -15.52 2.24 -0.05
CA ALA A 115 -14.82 0.98 0.26
C ALA A 115 -13.36 1.22 0.71
N ALA A 116 -12.63 2.10 0.02
CA ALA A 116 -11.29 2.50 0.43
C ALA A 116 -11.27 3.17 1.81
N SER A 117 -12.22 4.08 2.05
CA SER A 117 -12.31 4.83 3.32
C SER A 117 -12.60 3.91 4.49
N ASP A 118 -13.47 2.91 4.31
CA ASP A 118 -13.73 1.87 5.31
C ASP A 118 -12.43 1.15 5.69
N GLN A 119 -11.73 0.58 4.70
CA GLN A 119 -10.49 -0.19 4.96
C GLN A 119 -9.38 0.68 5.57
N LEU A 120 -9.12 1.86 5.02
CA LEU A 120 -8.04 2.74 5.48
C LEU A 120 -8.34 3.26 6.89
N TYR A 121 -9.56 3.71 7.17
CA TYR A 121 -9.92 4.23 8.49
C TYR A 121 -9.93 3.14 9.56
N GLN A 122 -10.40 1.93 9.25
CA GLN A 122 -10.28 0.77 10.15
C GLN A 122 -8.81 0.45 10.47
N GLY A 123 -7.93 0.47 9.46
CA GLY A 123 -6.49 0.27 9.67
C GLY A 123 -5.87 1.33 10.59
N LEU A 124 -6.25 2.59 10.44
CA LEU A 124 -5.80 3.66 11.33
C LEU A 124 -6.34 3.48 12.76
N LEU A 125 -7.61 3.11 12.93
CA LEU A 125 -8.18 2.80 14.24
C LEU A 125 -7.45 1.63 14.93
N LEU A 126 -7.09 0.59 14.17
CA LEU A 126 -6.24 -0.50 14.66
C LEU A 126 -4.86 0.00 15.07
N ALA A 127 -4.23 0.90 14.31
CA ALA A 127 -2.94 1.47 14.67
C ALA A 127 -3.01 2.23 16.01
N PHE A 128 -4.06 3.02 16.24
CA PHE A 128 -4.29 3.68 17.53
C PHE A 128 -4.63 2.70 18.65
N HIS A 129 -5.33 1.61 18.36
CA HIS A 129 -5.57 0.54 19.32
C HIS A 129 -4.24 -0.08 19.78
N PHE A 130 -3.38 -0.49 18.85
CA PHE A 130 -2.07 -1.06 19.19
C PHE A 130 -1.13 -0.08 19.90
N ASP A 131 -1.17 1.22 19.62
CA ASP A 131 -0.41 2.22 20.42
C ASP A 131 -0.88 2.31 21.88
N SER A 132 -2.15 1.98 22.13
CA SER A 132 -2.79 2.08 23.44
C SER A 132 -2.64 0.84 24.33
N LEU A 133 -2.19 -0.29 23.76
CA LEU A 133 -1.97 -1.53 24.51
C LEU A 133 -0.78 -1.43 25.47
N SER A 134 -0.75 -2.33 26.45
CA SER A 134 0.40 -2.49 27.35
C SER A 134 1.53 -3.28 26.67
N ASP A 135 2.77 -2.95 27.03
CA ASP A 135 4.08 -3.40 26.55
C ASP A 135 4.14 -4.44 25.41
N PHE A 136 3.68 -5.69 25.59
CA PHE A 136 3.98 -6.79 24.66
C PHE A 136 3.33 -6.66 23.27
N ASP A 137 2.07 -6.22 23.20
CA ASP A 137 1.33 -6.06 21.94
C ASP A 137 1.36 -4.60 21.43
N ARG A 138 2.09 -3.73 22.15
CA ARG A 138 2.10 -2.31 21.88
C ARG A 138 2.94 -1.99 20.65
N ILE A 139 2.34 -1.32 19.67
CA ILE A 139 3.05 -0.73 18.52
C ILE A 139 2.97 0.79 18.65
N PRO A 140 4.05 1.47 19.08
CA PRO A 140 3.99 2.89 19.36
C PRO A 140 3.77 3.72 18.10
N LEU A 141 2.93 4.75 18.21
CA LEU A 141 2.76 5.76 17.18
C LEU A 141 3.47 7.06 17.58
N ASP A 142 4.43 7.46 16.76
CA ASP A 142 5.10 8.75 16.88
C ASP A 142 4.15 9.94 16.58
N GLY A 143 4.64 11.16 16.83
CA GLY A 143 3.86 12.39 16.64
C GLY A 143 3.46 12.64 15.19
N HIS A 144 4.31 12.30 14.23
CA HIS A 144 4.06 12.48 12.81
C HIS A 144 3.00 11.51 12.29
N LYS A 145 3.05 10.24 12.68
CA LYS A 145 2.00 9.24 12.38
C LYS A 145 0.65 9.67 12.93
N LYS A 146 0.62 10.19 14.17
CA LYS A 146 -0.61 10.73 14.79
C LYS A 146 -1.17 11.92 14.00
N GLN A 147 -0.32 12.89 13.65
CA GLN A 147 -0.72 14.05 12.83
C GLN A 147 -1.20 13.63 11.45
N THR A 148 -0.55 12.65 10.83
CA THR A 148 -0.93 12.12 9.52
C THR A 148 -2.32 11.49 9.56
N ALA A 149 -2.59 10.63 10.55
CA ALA A 149 -3.90 10.03 10.74
C ALA A 149 -4.99 11.09 11.00
N MET A 150 -4.67 12.14 11.77
CA MET A 150 -5.58 13.28 11.97
C MET A 150 -5.84 14.06 10.67
N GLY A 151 -4.83 14.21 9.81
CA GLY A 151 -4.96 14.83 8.48
C GLY A 151 -5.91 14.04 7.58
N TYR A 152 -5.78 12.70 7.56
CA TYR A 152 -6.71 11.84 6.83
C TYR A 152 -8.12 11.87 7.41
N GLU A 153 -8.28 11.90 8.74
CA GLU A 153 -9.59 12.10 9.35
C GLU A 153 -10.21 13.43 8.92
N ALA A 154 -9.44 14.51 8.87
CA ALA A 154 -9.92 15.81 8.38
C ALA A 154 -10.39 15.74 6.92
N TYR A 155 -9.67 15.01 6.05
CA TYR A 155 -10.11 14.71 4.69
C TYR A 155 -11.44 13.95 4.67
N LEU A 156 -11.59 12.90 5.49
CA LEU A 156 -12.85 12.15 5.58
C LEU A 156 -13.99 13.01 6.12
N ARG A 157 -13.73 13.91 7.08
CA ARG A 157 -14.73 14.88 7.57
C ARG A 157 -15.23 15.79 6.45
N GLN A 158 -14.35 16.22 5.54
CA GLN A 158 -14.75 17.00 4.37
C GLN A 158 -15.58 16.16 3.39
N LEU A 159 -15.21 14.90 3.16
CA LEU A 159 -15.90 13.99 2.25
C LEU A 159 -17.30 13.61 2.73
N TYR A 160 -17.43 13.19 4.00
CA TYR A 160 -18.69 12.72 4.59
C TYR A 160 -19.54 13.86 5.18
N GLY A 161 -18.97 15.04 5.43
CA GLY A 161 -19.67 16.18 6.01
C GLY A 161 -20.41 15.82 7.31
N GLN A 162 -21.71 16.10 7.34
CA GLN A 162 -22.57 15.82 8.50
C GLN A 162 -22.70 14.33 8.84
N SER A 163 -22.41 13.44 7.90
CA SER A 163 -22.49 11.98 8.12
C SER A 163 -21.21 11.37 8.68
N PHE A 164 -20.16 12.17 8.89
CA PHE A 164 -18.85 11.69 9.33
C PHE A 164 -18.92 10.95 10.67
N ASP A 165 -19.60 11.50 11.69
CA ASP A 165 -19.61 10.87 13.02
C ASP A 165 -20.31 9.50 12.99
N ALA A 166 -21.35 9.35 12.18
CA ALA A 166 -22.02 8.06 11.96
C ALA A 166 -21.13 7.08 11.19
N PHE A 167 -20.37 7.55 10.20
CA PHE A 167 -19.34 6.75 9.53
C PHE A 167 -18.27 6.27 10.52
N ALA A 168 -17.67 7.20 11.28
CA ALA A 168 -16.60 6.89 12.22
C ALA A 168 -17.05 5.90 13.30
N GLN A 169 -18.28 6.03 13.80
CA GLN A 169 -18.83 5.07 14.76
C GLN A 169 -18.96 3.66 14.17
N ARG A 170 -19.49 3.52 12.94
CA ARG A 170 -19.57 2.21 12.28
C ARG A 170 -18.19 1.56 12.13
N GLN A 171 -17.15 2.34 11.83
CA GLN A 171 -15.80 1.80 11.72
C GLN A 171 -15.23 1.37 13.07
N ARG A 172 -15.51 2.12 14.14
CA ARG A 172 -15.12 1.70 15.51
C ARG A 172 -15.80 0.39 15.89
N ASP A 173 -17.10 0.28 15.66
CA ASP A 173 -17.87 -0.94 15.95
C ASP A 173 -17.33 -2.13 15.14
N ALA A 174 -16.98 -1.92 13.87
CA ALA A 174 -16.35 -2.94 13.03
C ALA A 174 -14.98 -3.37 13.56
N VAL A 175 -14.11 -2.43 13.95
CA VAL A 175 -12.79 -2.75 14.51
C VAL A 175 -12.90 -3.52 15.83
N VAL A 176 -13.84 -3.14 16.71
CA VAL A 176 -14.10 -3.87 17.96
C VAL A 176 -14.50 -5.32 17.70
N GLN A 177 -15.22 -5.60 16.62
CA GLN A 177 -15.59 -6.96 16.23
C GLN A 177 -14.42 -7.75 15.62
N MET A 178 -13.39 -7.09 15.10
CA MET A 178 -12.19 -7.73 14.55
C MET A 178 -11.20 -8.14 15.63
N ILE A 179 -11.11 -7.37 16.71
CA ILE A 179 -10.18 -7.64 17.80
C ILE A 179 -10.66 -8.89 18.55
N PRO A 180 -9.86 -9.97 18.59
CA PRO A 180 -10.25 -11.16 19.31
C PRO A 180 -10.38 -10.85 20.81
N VAL A 181 -11.50 -11.27 21.42
CA VAL A 181 -11.73 -11.10 22.86
C VAL A 181 -10.65 -11.88 23.62
N GLU A 182 -9.93 -11.24 24.54
CA GLU A 182 -9.03 -11.93 25.46
C GLU A 182 -9.81 -13.05 26.18
N ASP A 183 -9.39 -14.30 26.04
CA ASP A 183 -9.79 -15.35 26.96
C ASP A 183 -8.79 -15.35 28.13
N PRO A 184 -9.14 -14.81 29.31
CA PRO A 184 -8.25 -14.78 30.47
C PRO A 184 -7.90 -16.19 31.02
N GLY A 185 -8.39 -17.28 30.41
CA GLY A 185 -8.20 -18.66 30.85
C GLY A 185 -6.92 -19.39 30.40
N LEU A 186 -6.09 -18.83 29.51
CA LEU A 186 -4.90 -19.52 28.96
C LEU A 186 -3.56 -18.98 29.49
N SER A 187 -3.51 -18.50 30.73
CA SER A 187 -2.30 -17.97 31.39
C SER A 187 -1.27 -19.03 31.80
N THR A 188 -1.15 -20.15 31.10
CA THR A 188 -0.16 -21.20 31.43
C THR A 188 0.47 -21.81 30.18
N TRP A 189 1.29 -21.06 29.42
CA TRP A 189 2.39 -21.54 28.55
C TRP A 189 2.20 -22.84 27.73
N SER A 190 0.97 -23.27 27.47
CA SER A 190 0.64 -24.46 26.71
C SER A 190 0.30 -23.99 25.32
N TRP A 191 1.23 -24.19 24.39
CA TRP A 191 1.03 -23.97 22.98
C TRP A 191 -0.23 -24.73 22.54
N SER A 192 -1.32 -24.01 22.25
CA SER A 192 -2.58 -24.56 21.77
C SER A 192 -2.87 -24.01 20.37
N PRO A 193 -3.57 -24.77 19.51
CA PRO A 193 -3.99 -24.28 18.20
C PRO A 193 -4.78 -22.97 18.26
N ASP A 194 -5.56 -22.77 19.32
CA ASP A 194 -6.33 -21.54 19.53
C ASP A 194 -5.43 -20.33 19.83
N ALA A 195 -4.33 -20.54 20.57
CA ALA A 195 -3.34 -19.50 20.83
C ALA A 195 -2.54 -19.14 19.56
N GLU A 196 -2.23 -20.12 18.71
CA GLU A 196 -1.59 -19.88 17.40
C GLU A 196 -2.52 -19.12 16.45
N GLN A 197 -3.79 -19.51 16.37
CA GLN A 197 -4.80 -18.81 15.57
C GLN A 197 -5.03 -17.38 16.06
N HIS A 198 -5.04 -17.17 17.38
CA HIS A 198 -5.15 -15.85 17.99
C HIS A 198 -3.94 -14.97 17.65
N ALA A 199 -2.72 -15.49 17.83
CA ALA A 199 -1.49 -14.79 17.48
C ALA A 199 -1.42 -14.46 15.98
N GLY A 200 -1.82 -15.38 15.11
CA GLY A 200 -1.94 -15.15 13.67
C GLY A 200 -2.94 -14.04 13.33
N THR A 201 -4.09 -14.01 14.02
CA THR A 201 -5.11 -12.97 13.83
C THR A 201 -4.58 -11.59 14.26
N LEU A 202 -3.93 -11.50 15.43
CA LEU A 202 -3.35 -10.24 15.91
C LEU A 202 -2.25 -9.74 14.97
N TRP A 203 -1.37 -10.63 14.51
CA TRP A 203 -0.33 -10.33 13.53
C TRP A 203 -0.92 -9.77 12.22
N ASP A 204 -1.98 -10.40 11.69
CA ASP A 204 -2.68 -9.92 10.51
C ASP A 204 -3.29 -8.51 10.71
N LEU A 205 -3.84 -8.24 11.89
CA LEU A 205 -4.37 -6.92 12.24
C LEU A 205 -3.27 -5.86 12.37
N GLN A 206 -2.12 -6.22 12.93
CA GLN A 206 -0.94 -5.33 13.01
C GLN A 206 -0.41 -5.00 11.60
N ILE A 207 -0.34 -5.99 10.70
CA ILE A 207 0.04 -5.77 9.29
C ILE A 207 -0.96 -4.81 8.62
N ARG A 208 -2.26 -5.00 8.81
CA ARG A 208 -3.30 -4.10 8.26
C ARG A 208 -3.14 -2.67 8.77
N ALA A 209 -2.86 -2.51 10.06
CA ALA A 209 -2.61 -1.21 10.68
C ALA A 209 -1.38 -0.52 10.08
N ALA A 210 -0.26 -1.24 9.98
CA ALA A 210 0.98 -0.73 9.41
C ALA A 210 0.83 -0.35 7.93
N ALA A 211 0.14 -1.18 7.13
CA ALA A 211 -0.10 -0.91 5.72
C ALA A 211 -0.96 0.34 5.51
N ALA A 212 -2.05 0.51 6.28
CA ALA A 212 -2.89 1.69 6.20
C ALA A 212 -2.13 2.96 6.62
N MET A 213 -1.39 2.90 7.73
CA MET A 213 -0.58 4.03 8.20
C MET A 213 0.48 4.43 7.16
N SER A 214 1.22 3.46 6.61
CA SER A 214 2.25 3.70 5.59
C SER A 214 1.68 4.34 4.33
N ALA A 215 0.55 3.83 3.81
CA ALA A 215 -0.10 4.37 2.62
C ALA A 215 -0.56 5.82 2.82
N VAL A 216 -1.21 6.12 3.96
CA VAL A 216 -1.69 7.46 4.29
C VAL A 216 -0.52 8.42 4.54
N GLN A 217 0.51 7.97 5.25
CA GLN A 217 1.71 8.77 5.52
C GLN A 217 2.44 9.17 4.24
N PHE A 218 2.58 8.23 3.31
CA PHE A 218 3.22 8.52 2.04
C PHE A 218 2.45 9.56 1.22
N GLU A 219 1.13 9.39 1.08
CA GLU A 219 0.27 10.33 0.34
C GLU A 219 0.29 11.74 0.96
N VAL A 220 0.11 11.84 2.29
CA VAL A 220 0.13 13.14 3.00
C VAL A 220 1.50 13.81 2.89
N THR A 221 2.59 13.04 2.98
CA THR A 221 3.94 13.58 2.83
C THR A 221 4.19 14.10 1.42
N ALA A 222 3.71 13.40 0.38
CA ALA A 222 3.75 13.86 -1.00
C ALA A 222 3.01 15.18 -1.18
N GLU A 223 1.76 15.25 -0.72
CA GLU A 223 0.90 16.42 -0.90
C GLU A 223 1.41 17.64 -0.14
N ALA A 224 1.90 17.45 1.09
CA ALA A 224 2.51 18.53 1.89
C ALA A 224 3.72 19.17 1.18
N ASN A 225 4.34 18.44 0.25
CA ASN A 225 5.49 18.89 -0.54
C ASN A 225 5.15 19.23 -1.99
N GLY A 226 3.86 19.37 -2.32
CA GLY A 226 3.40 19.79 -3.65
C GLY A 226 3.39 18.68 -4.70
N TYR A 227 3.50 17.42 -4.30
CA TYR A 227 3.39 16.27 -5.19
C TYR A 227 2.02 15.61 -5.07
N PHE A 228 1.53 15.08 -6.19
CA PHE A 228 0.44 14.12 -6.21
C PHE A 228 1.02 12.72 -6.42
N VAL A 229 0.52 11.74 -5.67
CA VAL A 229 0.83 10.33 -5.94
C VAL A 229 -0.20 9.80 -6.94
N ARG A 230 0.26 9.22 -8.05
CA ARG A 230 -0.59 8.74 -9.14
C ARG A 230 -0.20 7.33 -9.57
N PRO A 231 -1.17 6.50 -9.99
CA PRO A 231 -0.86 5.20 -10.59
C PRO A 231 -0.09 5.40 -11.89
N TYR A 232 1.03 4.70 -12.02
CA TYR A 232 1.84 4.59 -13.23
C TYR A 232 1.74 3.16 -13.75
N PHE A 233 1.10 3.02 -14.91
CA PHE A 233 0.89 1.73 -15.56
C PHE A 233 2.15 1.36 -16.35
N VAL A 234 2.93 0.43 -15.80
CA VAL A 234 4.09 -0.15 -16.49
C VAL A 234 3.63 -1.10 -17.59
N THR A 235 2.58 -1.88 -17.30
CA THR A 235 1.84 -2.73 -18.24
C THR A 235 0.33 -2.65 -17.93
N GLU A 236 -0.52 -3.36 -18.68
CA GLU A 236 -1.96 -3.39 -18.40
C GLU A 236 -2.32 -3.94 -17.01
N VAL A 237 -1.47 -4.83 -16.47
CA VAL A 237 -1.67 -5.49 -15.17
C VAL A 237 -0.76 -4.93 -14.07
N MET A 238 0.30 -4.23 -14.45
CA MET A 238 1.33 -3.76 -13.53
C MET A 238 1.24 -2.27 -13.31
N VAL A 239 1.01 -1.90 -12.06
CA VAL A 239 0.84 -0.51 -11.63
C VAL A 239 1.73 -0.24 -10.43
N VAL A 240 2.54 0.81 -10.55
CA VAL A 240 3.38 1.34 -9.47
C VAL A 240 2.93 2.75 -9.12
N PRO A 241 3.24 3.30 -7.93
CA PRO A 241 3.02 4.71 -7.68
C PRO A 241 3.99 5.54 -8.51
N SER A 242 3.62 6.78 -8.79
CA SER A 242 4.51 7.81 -9.32
C SER A 242 4.23 9.13 -8.66
N LEU A 243 5.27 9.90 -8.43
CA LEU A 243 5.16 11.27 -7.95
C LEU A 243 5.03 12.20 -9.15
N VAL A 244 4.00 13.05 -9.14
CA VAL A 244 3.69 14.01 -10.21
C VAL A 244 3.56 15.39 -9.61
N ARG A 245 4.07 16.41 -10.30
CA ARG A 245 3.85 17.81 -9.96
C ARG A 245 3.15 18.54 -11.10
N PRO A 246 2.14 19.37 -10.83
CA PRO A 246 1.45 20.12 -11.89
C PRO A 246 2.39 21.04 -12.68
N GLU A 247 3.43 21.55 -12.03
CA GLU A 247 4.35 22.54 -12.62
C GLU A 247 5.51 21.92 -13.41
N ILE A 248 5.74 20.61 -13.28
CA ILE A 248 6.88 19.91 -13.87
C ILE A 248 6.36 18.85 -14.82
N GLU A 249 6.81 18.90 -16.07
CA GLU A 249 6.48 17.88 -17.06
C GLU A 249 7.17 16.55 -16.69
N GLY A 250 6.39 15.46 -16.72
CA GLY A 250 6.85 14.12 -16.39
C GLY A 250 6.36 13.62 -15.03
N SER A 251 6.74 12.38 -14.72
CA SER A 251 6.48 11.73 -13.44
C SER A 251 7.77 11.09 -12.94
N LEU A 252 7.82 10.82 -11.64
CA LEU A 252 8.89 10.06 -11.00
C LEU A 252 8.31 8.72 -10.55
N PRO A 253 8.41 7.66 -11.38
CA PRO A 253 7.92 6.33 -11.03
C PRO A 253 8.65 5.81 -9.80
N ILE A 254 7.88 5.30 -8.84
CA ILE A 254 8.40 4.65 -7.64
C ILE A 254 8.70 3.20 -7.99
N ILE A 255 9.97 2.88 -7.99
CA ILE A 255 10.50 1.56 -8.33
C ILE A 255 10.65 0.69 -7.09
N ARG A 256 10.59 1.28 -5.89
CA ARG A 256 10.57 0.57 -4.61
C ARG A 256 9.86 1.40 -3.53
N GLY A 257 9.07 0.74 -2.70
CA GLY A 257 8.35 1.35 -1.59
C GLY A 257 6.92 1.81 -1.94
N PRO A 258 6.21 2.48 -1.02
CA PRO A 258 6.64 2.87 0.33
C PRO A 258 7.04 1.67 1.17
N SER A 259 8.22 1.74 1.78
CA SER A 259 8.80 0.67 2.59
C SER A 259 9.01 1.11 4.02
N TYR A 260 8.96 0.13 4.91
CA TYR A 260 9.17 0.25 6.33
C TYR A 260 10.37 -0.61 6.71
N GLN A 261 11.29 -0.05 7.49
CA GLN A 261 12.46 -0.72 8.00
C GLN A 261 12.60 -0.49 9.51
N LEU A 262 13.13 -1.49 10.20
CA LEU A 262 13.66 -1.34 11.55
C LEU A 262 15.18 -1.37 11.46
N ILE A 263 15.81 -0.24 11.78
CA ILE A 263 17.26 -0.08 11.73
C ILE A 263 17.77 -0.02 13.16
N LYS A 264 18.84 -0.78 13.43
CA LYS A 264 19.49 -0.76 14.73
C LYS A 264 20.25 0.56 14.92
N ASP A 265 19.97 1.27 16.00
CA ASP A 265 20.70 2.46 16.46
C ASP A 265 21.15 2.22 17.91
N GLY A 266 22.39 1.77 18.08
CA GLY A 266 22.87 1.29 19.38
C GLY A 266 22.11 0.04 19.85
N ASP A 267 21.45 0.13 21.01
CA ASP A 267 20.64 -0.94 21.59
C ASP A 267 19.14 -0.85 21.22
N GLU A 268 18.76 0.19 20.46
CA GLU A 268 17.37 0.44 20.07
C GLU A 268 17.12 0.06 18.60
N LEU A 269 15.87 -0.31 18.29
CA LEU A 269 15.38 -0.44 16.92
C LEU A 269 14.57 0.81 16.57
N VAL A 270 14.96 1.44 15.47
CA VAL A 270 14.41 2.72 15.04
C VAL A 270 13.72 2.53 13.69
N GLU A 271 12.47 2.97 13.61
CA GLU A 271 11.64 2.85 12.42
C GLU A 271 12.07 3.87 11.35
N LEU A 272 12.28 3.41 10.12
CA LEU A 272 12.58 4.25 8.98
C LEU A 272 11.66 3.94 7.81
N TYR A 273 11.16 5.00 7.17
CA TYR A 273 10.34 4.89 5.97
C TYR A 273 11.07 5.42 4.75
N SER A 274 10.96 4.71 3.63
CA SER A 274 11.67 5.01 2.40
C SER A 274 10.79 4.82 1.15
N VAL A 275 11.11 5.57 0.10
CA VAL A 275 10.72 5.27 -1.29
C VAL A 275 11.92 5.49 -2.20
N ALA A 276 12.08 4.63 -3.19
CA ALA A 276 13.03 4.85 -4.27
C ALA A 276 12.28 5.12 -5.57
N ALA A 277 12.67 6.19 -6.25
CA ALA A 277 12.10 6.62 -7.51
C ALA A 277 13.16 6.65 -8.61
N MET A 278 12.71 6.43 -9.83
CA MET A 278 13.54 6.64 -11.02
C MET A 278 13.53 8.13 -11.39
N LEU A 279 14.71 8.74 -11.45
CA LEU A 279 14.91 10.12 -11.85
C LEU A 279 14.96 10.26 -13.38
N PRO A 280 14.70 11.46 -13.94
CA PRO A 280 14.64 11.67 -15.40
C PRO A 280 15.95 11.34 -16.13
N ASP A 281 17.09 11.46 -15.45
CA ASP A 281 18.43 11.14 -15.96
C ASP A 281 18.82 9.66 -15.76
N ARG A 282 17.86 8.81 -15.38
CA ARG A 282 18.01 7.38 -15.07
C ARG A 282 18.76 7.07 -13.78
N ARG A 283 19.06 8.07 -12.94
CA ARG A 283 19.55 7.80 -11.57
C ARG A 283 18.41 7.31 -10.69
N ILE A 284 18.77 6.61 -9.61
CA ILE A 284 17.80 6.21 -8.57
C ILE A 284 17.89 7.24 -7.45
N GLY A 285 16.78 7.90 -7.15
CA GLY A 285 16.64 8.77 -5.99
C GLY A 285 15.97 8.02 -4.85
N LEU A 286 16.58 8.02 -3.67
CA LEU A 286 16.07 7.41 -2.45
C LEU A 286 15.67 8.50 -1.45
N LEU A 287 14.37 8.60 -1.17
CA LEU A 287 13.78 9.52 -0.21
C LEU A 287 13.50 8.77 1.10
N PHE A 288 13.94 9.33 2.23
CA PHE A 288 13.51 8.90 3.55
C PHE A 288 12.56 9.93 4.15
N TYR A 289 11.46 9.50 4.75
CA TYR A 289 10.42 10.41 5.25
C TYR A 289 9.97 10.10 6.68
N GLY A 290 9.34 11.10 7.30
CA GLY A 290 8.94 11.10 8.71
C GLY A 290 9.95 11.78 9.63
N ASP A 291 9.52 12.02 10.87
CA ASP A 291 10.32 12.71 11.89
C ASP A 291 11.63 11.96 12.19
N THR A 292 11.58 10.63 12.21
CA THR A 292 12.75 9.78 12.45
C THR A 292 13.81 9.95 11.37
N ALA A 293 13.41 9.94 10.09
CA ALA A 293 14.33 10.18 8.98
C ALA A 293 15.02 11.55 9.13
N THR A 294 14.26 12.60 9.39
CA THR A 294 14.79 13.98 9.54
C THR A 294 15.83 14.11 10.67
N LYS A 295 15.67 13.33 11.74
CA LYS A 295 16.58 13.33 12.90
C LYS A 295 17.83 12.47 12.67
N HIS A 296 17.67 11.26 12.14
CA HIS A 296 18.74 10.26 12.12
C HIS A 296 19.50 10.19 10.78
N MET A 297 18.90 10.65 9.67
CA MET A 297 19.52 10.57 8.33
C MET A 297 20.34 11.80 7.96
N GLN A 298 20.94 12.50 8.92
CA GLN A 298 21.77 13.70 8.65
C GLN A 298 23.21 13.35 8.26
N SER A 299 23.75 12.22 8.75
CA SER A 299 25.07 11.71 8.39
C SER A 299 25.11 10.17 8.32
N PRO A 300 24.22 9.53 7.54
CA PRO A 300 24.11 8.07 7.50
C PRO A 300 25.12 7.43 6.53
N THR A 301 25.13 6.11 6.53
CA THR A 301 25.64 5.29 5.43
C THR A 301 24.46 4.77 4.62
N VAL A 302 24.45 5.05 3.31
CA VAL A 302 23.45 4.54 2.37
C VAL A 302 24.19 3.87 1.21
N ARG A 303 24.04 2.56 1.05
CA ARG A 303 24.73 1.78 0.01
C ARG A 303 23.80 0.80 -0.67
N LEU A 304 24.00 0.64 -1.97
CA LEU A 304 23.35 -0.39 -2.77
C LEU A 304 24.38 -1.44 -3.18
N TYR A 305 24.13 -2.70 -2.83
CA TYR A 305 24.94 -3.84 -3.22
C TYR A 305 24.23 -4.61 -4.33
N VAL A 306 24.79 -4.59 -5.54
CA VAL A 306 24.23 -5.27 -6.72
C VAL A 306 25.09 -6.51 -7.03
N PRO A 307 24.55 -7.72 -6.89
CA PRO A 307 25.33 -8.96 -7.10
C PRO A 307 25.73 -9.13 -8.57
N GLN A 308 26.89 -9.74 -8.83
CA GLN A 308 27.40 -10.00 -10.18
C GLN A 308 27.40 -11.49 -10.56
N GLN A 309 27.30 -11.78 -11.86
CA GLN A 309 27.49 -13.13 -12.39
C GLN A 309 28.99 -13.51 -12.47
N PRO A 310 29.36 -14.79 -12.24
CA PRO A 310 28.48 -15.88 -11.82
C PRO A 310 28.05 -15.70 -10.36
N TYR A 311 26.77 -15.97 -10.07
CA TYR A 311 26.29 -15.85 -8.70
C TYR A 311 26.87 -16.98 -7.83
N PRO A 312 27.22 -16.72 -6.56
CA PRO A 312 27.63 -17.76 -5.64
C PRO A 312 26.57 -18.87 -5.50
N ASP A 313 26.98 -20.10 -5.22
CA ASP A 313 26.03 -21.19 -5.03
C ASP A 313 25.04 -20.87 -3.90
N GLY A 314 23.74 -21.07 -4.15
CA GLY A 314 22.67 -20.84 -3.17
C GLY A 314 22.16 -19.38 -3.07
N THR A 315 22.51 -18.49 -4.01
CA THR A 315 22.07 -17.08 -4.00
C THR A 315 20.73 -16.82 -4.70
N SER A 316 19.86 -17.82 -4.83
CA SER A 316 18.48 -17.59 -5.28
C SER A 316 17.57 -17.24 -4.10
N GLY A 317 16.75 -16.19 -4.23
CA GLY A 317 15.70 -15.87 -3.27
C GLY A 317 16.17 -15.20 -1.98
N ILE A 318 15.36 -15.30 -0.94
CA ILE A 318 15.54 -14.58 0.34
C ILE A 318 16.82 -14.95 1.09
N THR A 319 17.28 -16.20 0.96
CA THR A 319 18.44 -16.76 1.67
C THR A 319 19.76 -16.34 1.05
N ALA A 320 19.76 -15.81 -0.18
CA ALA A 320 20.93 -15.29 -0.86
C ALA A 320 21.62 -14.18 -0.05
N PHE A 321 20.79 -13.34 0.56
CA PHE A 321 21.23 -12.26 1.43
C PHE A 321 21.82 -12.72 2.73
N ASN A 322 21.81 -14.01 3.08
CA ASN A 322 22.47 -14.51 4.29
C ASN A 322 23.86 -15.09 3.99
N ASN A 323 24.26 -15.12 2.72
CA ASN A 323 25.53 -15.65 2.29
C ASN A 323 26.61 -14.56 2.33
N ALA A 324 27.70 -14.79 3.07
CA ALA A 324 28.83 -13.87 3.14
C ALA A 324 29.43 -13.52 1.78
N SER A 325 29.45 -14.49 0.86
CA SER A 325 29.94 -14.28 -0.50
C SER A 325 29.05 -13.39 -1.36
N PHE A 326 27.82 -13.07 -0.93
CA PHE A 326 26.94 -12.15 -1.66
C PHE A 326 27.56 -10.76 -1.78
N ARG A 327 28.00 -10.17 -0.66
CA ARG A 327 28.61 -8.83 -0.65
C ARG A 327 30.01 -8.83 -1.26
N ASP A 328 30.76 -9.92 -1.09
CA ASP A 328 32.11 -10.07 -1.68
C ASP A 328 32.09 -10.05 -3.22
N ASN A 329 30.98 -10.48 -3.82
CA ASN A 329 30.79 -10.53 -5.27
C ASN A 329 29.79 -9.47 -5.79
N ALA A 330 29.54 -8.42 -5.00
CA ALA A 330 28.64 -7.32 -5.37
C ALA A 330 29.39 -6.06 -5.81
N LEU A 331 28.83 -5.36 -6.79
CA LEU A 331 29.15 -3.96 -7.02
C LEU A 331 28.55 -3.13 -5.88
N VAL A 332 29.32 -2.19 -5.36
CA VAL A 332 28.90 -1.30 -4.27
C VAL A 332 28.74 0.11 -4.82
N PHE A 333 27.56 0.68 -4.64
CA PHE A 333 27.25 2.05 -5.01
C PHE A 333 26.87 2.84 -3.76
N GLU A 334 27.53 3.97 -3.53
CA GLU A 334 27.20 4.86 -2.41
C GLU A 334 26.14 5.88 -2.84
N GLY A 335 25.14 6.07 -1.99
CA GLY A 335 24.13 7.12 -2.17
C GLY A 335 24.72 8.47 -1.80
N ASN A 336 24.66 9.43 -2.72
CA ASN A 336 25.16 10.79 -2.50
C ASN A 336 24.02 11.68 -2.02
N TRP A 337 24.26 12.49 -0.99
CA TRP A 337 23.27 13.46 -0.53
C TRP A 337 22.80 14.35 -1.68
N ALA A 338 21.50 14.36 -1.96
CA ALA A 338 20.91 15.20 -2.99
C ALA A 338 20.80 16.64 -2.46
N SER A 339 21.69 17.53 -2.89
CA SER A 339 21.80 18.90 -2.39
C SER A 339 20.56 19.76 -2.62
N ASP A 340 19.79 19.45 -3.67
CA ASP A 340 18.63 20.25 -4.08
C ASP A 340 17.35 19.85 -3.31
N GLY A 341 17.45 18.82 -2.46
CA GLY A 341 16.37 18.28 -1.63
C GLY A 341 15.30 17.53 -2.43
N CYS A 342 14.75 16.45 -1.88
CA CYS A 342 13.46 15.93 -2.35
C CYS A 342 12.44 15.98 -1.23
N MET A 343 11.28 16.56 -1.54
CA MET A 343 10.12 16.64 -0.65
C MET A 343 10.44 17.09 0.80
N GLY A 344 11.38 18.01 0.96
CA GLY A 344 11.76 18.53 2.27
C GLY A 344 12.33 17.49 3.24
N ALA A 345 12.76 16.33 2.75
CA ALA A 345 13.24 15.21 3.56
C ALA A 345 14.63 14.72 3.08
N PRO A 346 15.33 13.93 3.91
CA PRO A 346 16.65 13.38 3.55
C PRO A 346 16.59 12.53 2.28
N CYS A 347 17.49 12.83 1.34
CA CYS A 347 17.53 12.23 0.03
C CYS A 347 18.93 11.84 -0.42
N TYR A 348 19.00 10.71 -1.11
CA TYR A 348 20.24 10.14 -1.62
C TYR A 348 20.08 9.71 -3.07
N ASP A 349 20.95 10.21 -3.93
CA ASP A 349 20.99 9.80 -5.33
C ASP A 349 22.08 8.75 -5.53
N PHE A 350 21.70 7.63 -6.14
CA PHE A 350 22.66 6.67 -6.65
C PHE A 350 23.15 7.09 -8.05
N PRO A 351 24.40 6.75 -8.40
CA PRO A 351 24.94 7.01 -9.73
C PRO A 351 24.22 6.17 -10.80
N VAL A 352 24.25 6.59 -12.07
CA VAL A 352 23.53 5.90 -13.16
C VAL A 352 24.05 4.47 -13.38
N GLU A 353 25.31 4.24 -13.05
CA GLU A 353 25.97 2.93 -13.07
C GLU A 353 25.29 1.92 -12.15
N ALA A 354 24.64 2.38 -11.06
CA ALA A 354 23.82 1.53 -10.20
C ALA A 354 22.58 1.02 -10.94
N THR A 355 21.90 1.91 -11.68
CA THR A 355 20.77 1.56 -12.54
C THR A 355 21.18 0.58 -13.64
N ASP A 356 22.28 0.85 -14.32
CA ASP A 356 22.78 -0.02 -15.39
C ASP A 356 23.17 -1.41 -14.85
N ALA A 357 23.77 -1.49 -13.66
CA ALA A 357 24.07 -2.76 -12.99
C ALA A 357 22.82 -3.56 -12.62
N LEU A 358 21.77 -2.90 -12.10
CA LEU A 358 20.50 -3.55 -11.78
C LEU A 358 19.79 -4.10 -13.01
N VAL A 359 19.82 -3.37 -14.14
CA VAL A 359 19.18 -3.78 -15.40
C VAL A 359 19.98 -4.88 -16.11
N ALA A 360 21.30 -4.95 -15.89
CA ALA A 360 22.15 -5.98 -16.47
C ALA A 360 21.91 -7.39 -15.91
N ASP A 361 21.18 -7.53 -14.80
CA ASP A 361 20.72 -8.82 -14.25
C ASP A 361 19.22 -9.06 -14.51
N PRO A 362 18.83 -9.52 -15.71
CA PRO A 362 17.42 -9.74 -16.03
C PRO A 362 16.79 -10.93 -15.29
N ALA A 363 17.60 -11.75 -14.62
CA ALA A 363 17.18 -13.03 -14.03
C ALA A 363 16.67 -12.92 -12.59
N GLY A 364 16.72 -11.73 -11.98
CA GLY A 364 16.00 -11.44 -10.73
C GLY A 364 16.75 -11.76 -9.45
N THR A 365 18.08 -11.55 -9.38
CA THR A 365 18.74 -11.49 -8.07
C THR A 365 18.42 -10.15 -7.43
N TYR A 366 18.00 -10.19 -6.17
CA TYR A 366 17.72 -8.97 -5.42
C TYR A 366 19.02 -8.23 -5.08
N ALA A 367 19.02 -6.91 -5.18
CA ALA A 367 20.07 -6.06 -4.62
C ALA A 367 19.77 -5.73 -3.15
N GLU A 368 20.81 -5.50 -2.35
CA GLU A 368 20.68 -5.10 -0.95
C GLU A 368 20.79 -3.58 -0.82
N LEU A 369 19.76 -2.93 -0.29
CA LEU A 369 19.85 -1.56 0.18
C LEU A 369 20.25 -1.58 1.67
N PHE A 370 21.48 -1.16 1.95
CA PHE A 370 21.99 -1.00 3.30
C PHE A 370 21.85 0.44 3.76
N VAL A 371 21.24 0.61 4.94
CA VAL A 371 21.06 1.90 5.59
C VAL A 371 21.53 1.79 7.03
N SER A 372 22.38 2.72 7.46
CA SER A 372 22.80 2.89 8.85
C SER A 372 22.82 4.37 9.19
N PHE A 373 22.43 4.75 10.41
CA PHE A 373 22.55 6.12 10.88
C PHE A 373 24.00 6.53 11.22
N THR A 374 24.91 5.55 11.25
CA THR A 374 26.33 5.78 11.49
C THR A 374 27.06 6.02 10.17
N PRO A 375 27.92 7.06 10.07
CA PRO A 375 28.70 7.31 8.86
C PRO A 375 29.80 6.26 8.68
N ASN A 376 30.02 5.84 7.44
CA ASN A 376 30.99 4.81 7.02
C ASN A 376 30.81 3.44 7.71
N ASP A 377 29.60 3.16 8.20
CA ASP A 377 29.28 1.90 8.85
C ASP A 377 29.44 0.73 7.87
N GLN A 378 29.71 -0.44 8.42
CA GLN A 378 29.76 -1.67 7.66
C GLN A 378 28.54 -2.50 8.01
N PRO A 379 27.91 -3.11 7.00
CA PRO A 379 26.72 -3.86 7.26
C PRO A 379 27.06 -5.07 8.16
N PRO A 380 26.24 -5.36 9.19
CA PRO A 380 26.57 -6.40 10.15
C PRO A 380 26.72 -7.77 9.47
N PRO A 381 27.42 -8.72 10.12
CA PRO A 381 27.37 -10.13 9.75
C PRO A 381 25.91 -10.59 9.67
N PHE A 382 25.67 -11.60 8.86
CA PHE A 382 24.34 -11.85 8.36
C PHE A 382 23.30 -12.22 9.44
N ASP A 383 22.39 -11.30 9.78
CA ASP A 383 21.15 -11.55 10.52
C ASP A 383 19.88 -11.13 9.74
N GLU A 384 18.72 -11.59 10.23
CA GLU A 384 17.40 -11.47 9.56
C GLU A 384 16.79 -10.05 9.68
N THR A 385 17.41 -9.11 10.40
CA THR A 385 16.78 -7.82 10.73
C THR A 385 17.18 -6.69 9.77
N GLY A 386 16.23 -5.83 9.42
CA GLY A 386 16.49 -4.50 8.85
C GLY A 386 16.92 -4.39 7.37
N ARG A 387 16.79 -5.44 6.55
CA ARG A 387 17.24 -5.40 5.15
C ARG A 387 16.13 -5.00 4.17
N GLU A 388 16.23 -3.81 3.59
CA GLU A 388 15.43 -3.49 2.41
C GLU A 388 16.05 -4.08 1.15
N ARG A 389 15.20 -4.70 0.34
CA ARG A 389 15.61 -5.38 -0.88
C ARG A 389 15.15 -4.57 -2.07
N PHE A 390 16.06 -4.38 -3.00
CA PHE A 390 15.72 -3.88 -4.33
C PHE A 390 15.48 -5.07 -5.23
N ASP A 391 14.26 -5.21 -5.71
CA ASP A 391 13.92 -6.26 -6.67
C ASP A 391 14.21 -5.74 -8.08
N SER A 392 15.17 -6.39 -8.75
CA SER A 392 15.62 -6.05 -10.10
C SER A 392 14.53 -6.28 -11.16
N GLN A 393 13.51 -7.12 -10.89
CA GLN A 393 12.41 -7.35 -11.84
C GLN A 393 11.63 -6.06 -12.14
N TRP A 394 11.44 -5.18 -11.15
CA TRP A 394 10.78 -3.89 -11.34
C TRP A 394 11.54 -2.95 -12.28
N MET A 395 12.87 -3.01 -12.25
CA MET A 395 13.75 -2.18 -13.09
C MET A 395 13.73 -2.62 -14.54
N LEU A 396 13.63 -3.93 -14.79
CA LEU A 396 13.55 -4.50 -16.13
C LEU A 396 12.23 -4.13 -16.80
N TRP A 397 11.12 -4.24 -16.08
CA TRP A 397 9.81 -3.87 -16.62
C TRP A 397 9.68 -2.37 -16.88
N TRP A 398 10.28 -1.53 -16.02
CA TRP A 398 10.43 -0.11 -16.31
C TRP A 398 11.25 0.13 -17.58
N ALA A 399 12.41 -0.53 -17.71
CA ALA A 399 13.28 -0.39 -18.89
C ALA A 399 12.57 -0.82 -20.20
N ASP A 400 11.78 -1.89 -20.16
CA ASP A 400 10.95 -2.34 -21.28
C ASP A 400 9.87 -1.31 -21.64
N SER A 401 9.22 -0.69 -20.64
CA SER A 401 8.20 0.34 -20.86
C SER A 401 8.76 1.63 -21.50
N VAL A 402 10.00 2.01 -21.14
CA VAL A 402 10.69 3.18 -21.73
C VAL A 402 11.25 2.85 -23.11
N GLY A 403 11.66 1.60 -23.35
CA GLY A 403 12.10 1.10 -24.65
C GLY A 403 10.97 1.05 -25.68
N ALA A 404 9.75 0.73 -25.26
CA ALA A 404 8.57 0.67 -26.13
C ALA A 404 7.98 2.05 -26.50
N GLN A 405 8.39 3.12 -25.81
CA GLN A 405 7.99 4.51 -26.08
C GLN A 405 8.97 5.28 -27.01
N ARG A 406 10.04 4.61 -27.47
CA ARG A 406 10.95 5.09 -28.52
C ARG A 406 10.66 4.36 -29.83
#